data_AF-A0A0C7H227-F1
#
_entry.id   AF-A0A0C7H227-F1
#
_cell.length_a   1.000
_cell.length_b   1.000
_cell.length_c   1.000
_cell.angle_alpha   90.00
_cell.angle_beta   90.00
_cell.angle_gamma   90.00
#
_symmetry.space_group_name_H-M   'P 1'
#
loop_
_entity.id
_entity.type
_entity.pdbx_description
1 polymer ?
#
loop_
_entity_poly.entity_id
_entity_poly.type
_entity_poly.pdbx_seq_one_letter_code
_entity_poly.pdbx_strand_id
1 'polypeptide(L)'
;MIIGVLGPLDSATRIEKILKDIDSGLETRLYTKEKIVESIDLIEACELECDGIILTGCGVYEEILKKYEIKKPHSFVQRSDTSILKAFWEIQSQGNLIDKFSIDVVEDDMVKNIIEEFNIEHKAMYCLPFSTDINEDEYLKWHTDLYLNKEVNIIITAFMNIYNQLKDQGYPIILLKPTRALVKVAYDEVINQFAINKAEFSQIAVEIFNFGNSSRNIENYYSNMIKKTDIDRYIVEYVRSINGAVFPFGRNEYIIFSNKGSVNKSKNYKKLIKLQKEIKSLGFDLNIGIGFGANAFKAEINASKALERGIDSGESYIYSIDEEENLTGPLGLDNEISYCIVPNDQSILDISSQTGLSCETISKIMGINEIRESKIYDSKELAGYLDISDRSARRILQKITTSGLGKVHAKESNKGAGRPKNLIEILF
;
A
#
# COMPACT_ATOMS: atom_id res chain seq x y z
N MET A 1 -9.94 7.72 -18.03
CA MET A 1 -8.77 7.18 -17.33
C MET A 1 -7.57 7.52 -18.18
N ILE A 2 -6.52 8.06 -17.59
CA ILE A 2 -5.28 8.43 -18.29
C ILE A 2 -4.21 7.41 -17.91
N ILE A 3 -3.63 6.72 -18.89
CA ILE A 3 -2.49 5.81 -18.66
C ILE A 3 -1.20 6.47 -19.13
N GLY A 4 -0.23 6.60 -18.23
CA GLY A 4 1.13 6.98 -18.56
C GLY A 4 1.90 5.78 -19.11
N VAL A 5 2.59 5.92 -20.24
CA VAL A 5 3.49 4.91 -20.78
C VAL A 5 4.93 5.41 -20.62
N LEU A 6 5.72 4.72 -19.81
CA LEU A 6 7.04 5.19 -19.36
C LEU A 6 8.18 4.29 -19.86
N GLY A 7 9.14 4.86 -20.59
CA GLY A 7 10.35 4.19 -21.08
C GLY A 7 10.82 4.69 -22.47
N PRO A 8 11.69 3.96 -23.19
CA PRO A 8 12.25 4.41 -24.47
C PRO A 8 11.18 4.74 -25.50
N LEU A 9 11.41 5.77 -26.33
CA LEU A 9 10.39 6.36 -27.21
C LEU A 9 9.74 5.35 -28.13
N ASP A 10 10.54 4.49 -28.78
CA ASP A 10 10.04 3.50 -29.74
C ASP A 10 9.20 2.42 -29.06
N SER A 11 9.59 2.00 -27.86
CA SER A 11 8.83 1.04 -27.08
C SER A 11 7.52 1.65 -26.58
N ALA A 12 7.57 2.88 -26.08
CA ALA A 12 6.41 3.61 -25.58
C ALA A 12 5.39 3.86 -26.69
N THR A 13 5.83 4.36 -27.85
CA THR A 13 4.97 4.62 -29.02
C THR A 13 4.29 3.34 -29.52
N ARG A 14 5.01 2.23 -29.52
CA ARG A 14 4.47 0.93 -29.92
C ARG A 14 3.41 0.42 -28.95
N ILE A 15 3.67 0.52 -27.65
CA ILE A 15 2.71 0.15 -26.60
C ILE A 15 1.48 1.04 -26.71
N GLU A 16 1.64 2.34 -26.85
CA GLU A 16 0.55 3.31 -27.01
C GLU A 16 -0.38 2.94 -28.16
N LYS A 17 0.18 2.59 -29.32
CA LYS A 17 -0.61 2.16 -30.48
C LYS A 17 -1.43 0.91 -30.17
N ILE A 18 -0.83 -0.07 -29.49
CA ILE A 18 -1.54 -1.31 -29.13
C ILE A 18 -2.63 -1.02 -28.09
N LEU A 19 -2.38 -0.13 -27.13
CA LEU A 19 -3.37 0.29 -26.14
C LEU A 19 -4.57 0.97 -26.79
N LYS A 20 -4.35 1.89 -27.74
CA LYS A 20 -5.43 2.55 -28.50
C LYS A 20 -6.27 1.57 -29.34
N ASP A 21 -5.66 0.49 -29.81
CA ASP A 21 -6.40 -0.58 -30.49
C ASP A 21 -7.21 -1.46 -29.51
N ILE A 22 -6.74 -1.63 -28.26
CA ILE A 22 -7.43 -2.40 -27.21
C ILE A 22 -8.61 -1.60 -26.64
N ASP A 23 -8.40 -0.32 -26.37
CA ASP A 23 -9.40 0.62 -25.88
C ASP A 23 -9.28 1.96 -26.62
N SER A 24 -10.21 2.19 -27.54
CA SER A 24 -10.25 3.41 -28.35
C SER A 24 -10.59 4.68 -27.56
N GLY A 25 -11.14 4.55 -26.35
CA GLY A 25 -11.48 5.66 -25.47
C GLY A 25 -10.37 6.00 -24.47
N LEU A 26 -9.28 5.25 -24.46
CA LEU A 26 -8.17 5.44 -23.53
C LEU A 26 -7.34 6.68 -23.88
N GLU A 27 -7.18 7.58 -22.92
CA GLU A 27 -6.19 8.65 -23.01
C GLU A 27 -4.83 8.13 -22.57
N THR A 28 -3.81 8.35 -23.39
CA THR A 28 -2.43 7.93 -23.11
C THR A 28 -1.48 9.13 -23.11
N ARG A 29 -0.49 9.11 -22.22
CA ARG A 29 0.61 10.08 -22.19
C ARG A 29 1.94 9.37 -22.20
N LEU A 30 2.88 9.86 -23.01
CA LEU A 30 4.21 9.24 -23.15
C LEU A 30 5.23 9.97 -22.29
N TYR A 31 6.00 9.21 -21.53
CA TYR A 31 7.08 9.69 -20.67
C TYR A 31 8.37 8.98 -21.09
N THR A 32 9.18 9.63 -21.91
CA THR A 32 10.22 8.93 -22.66
C THR A 32 11.65 9.35 -22.30
N LYS A 33 12.45 8.35 -21.97
CA LYS A 33 13.92 8.42 -21.82
C LYS A 33 14.53 7.16 -22.44
N GLU A 34 15.62 7.34 -23.18
CA GLU A 34 16.25 6.21 -23.88
C GLU A 34 17.01 5.28 -22.93
N LYS A 35 17.67 5.83 -21.90
CA LYS A 35 18.36 5.05 -20.87
C LYS A 35 17.43 4.72 -19.71
N ILE A 36 17.56 3.50 -19.20
CA ILE A 36 16.77 3.02 -18.05
C ILE A 36 17.00 3.89 -16.82
N VAL A 37 18.25 4.22 -16.51
CA VAL A 37 18.62 4.99 -15.30
C VAL A 37 18.01 6.39 -15.30
N GLU A 38 17.77 6.99 -16.48
CA GLU A 38 17.16 8.31 -16.60
C GLU A 38 15.63 8.29 -16.44
N SER A 39 15.01 7.11 -16.52
CA SER A 39 13.55 6.97 -16.46
C SER A 39 12.97 7.35 -15.09
N ILE A 40 13.80 7.32 -14.04
CA ILE A 40 13.43 7.76 -12.69
C ILE A 40 13.01 9.23 -12.65
N ASP A 41 13.59 10.08 -13.49
CA ASP A 41 13.32 11.53 -13.51
C ASP A 41 11.87 11.84 -13.94
N LEU A 42 11.19 10.87 -14.55
CA LEU A 42 9.85 11.04 -15.12
C LEU A 42 8.73 10.46 -14.25
N ILE A 43 9.04 9.62 -13.25
CA ILE A 43 8.01 8.85 -12.55
C ILE A 43 7.06 9.75 -11.73
N GLU A 44 7.59 10.76 -11.05
CA GLU A 44 6.78 11.67 -10.23
C GLU A 44 5.75 12.44 -11.06
N ALA A 45 6.19 12.99 -12.20
CA ALA A 45 5.31 13.69 -13.13
C ALA A 45 4.27 12.74 -13.73
N CYS A 46 4.71 11.55 -14.15
CA CYS A 46 3.83 10.51 -14.69
C CYS A 46 2.74 10.11 -13.69
N GLU A 47 3.10 9.89 -12.42
CA GLU A 47 2.18 9.49 -11.38
C GLU A 47 1.20 10.59 -10.97
N LEU A 48 1.65 11.85 -10.97
CA LEU A 48 0.80 13.00 -10.66
C LEU A 48 -0.28 13.22 -11.72
N GLU A 49 0.09 13.03 -12.99
CA GLU A 49 -0.76 13.34 -14.14
C GLU A 49 -1.66 12.19 -14.60
N CYS A 50 -1.37 10.96 -14.19
CA CYS A 50 -2.04 9.77 -14.70
C CYS A 50 -2.83 8.99 -13.62
N ASP A 51 -3.79 8.21 -14.08
CA ASP A 51 -4.59 7.31 -13.26
C ASP A 51 -3.93 5.93 -13.07
N GLY A 52 -3.06 5.55 -14.00
CA GLY A 52 -2.23 4.35 -13.93
C GLY A 52 -1.02 4.44 -14.85
N ILE A 53 -0.06 3.54 -14.70
CA ILE A 53 1.25 3.58 -15.37
C ILE A 53 1.59 2.22 -15.98
N ILE A 54 1.98 2.20 -17.26
CA ILE A 54 2.53 1.01 -17.93
C ILE A 54 3.98 1.29 -18.30
N LEU A 55 4.90 0.54 -17.68
CA LEU A 55 6.32 0.64 -17.99
C LEU A 55 6.68 -0.26 -19.16
N THR A 56 7.56 0.22 -20.04
CA THR A 56 7.82 -0.46 -21.33
C THR A 56 8.54 -1.81 -21.21
N GLY A 57 9.13 -2.12 -20.05
CA GLY A 57 9.80 -3.37 -19.76
C GLY A 57 10.32 -3.46 -18.32
N CYS A 58 10.81 -4.64 -17.92
CA CYS A 58 11.29 -4.90 -16.55
C CYS A 58 12.44 -3.98 -16.14
N GLY A 59 13.37 -3.67 -17.05
CA GLY A 59 14.50 -2.80 -16.70
C GLY A 59 14.09 -1.42 -16.21
N VAL A 60 13.12 -0.79 -16.88
CA VAL A 60 12.55 0.51 -16.45
C VAL A 60 11.79 0.35 -15.14
N TYR A 61 11.05 -0.75 -14.99
CA TYR A 61 10.24 -1.04 -13.82
C TYR A 61 11.07 -1.21 -12.54
N GLU A 62 12.04 -2.11 -12.57
CA GLU A 62 12.90 -2.43 -11.44
C GLU A 62 13.79 -1.24 -11.04
N GLU A 63 14.30 -0.47 -12.01
CA GLU A 63 15.11 0.71 -11.70
C GLU A 63 14.31 1.80 -11.00
N ILE A 64 13.02 1.94 -11.33
CA ILE A 64 12.13 2.87 -10.62
C ILE A 64 11.84 2.37 -9.21
N LEU A 65 11.49 1.09 -9.04
CA LEU A 65 11.14 0.53 -7.72
C LEU A 65 12.29 0.57 -6.70
N LYS A 66 13.55 0.57 -7.15
CA LYS A 66 14.72 0.77 -6.26
C LYS A 66 14.70 2.11 -5.52
N LYS A 67 14.13 3.15 -6.13
CA LYS A 67 14.27 4.55 -5.70
C LYS A 67 12.94 5.23 -5.42
N TYR A 68 11.84 4.65 -5.88
CA TYR A 68 10.51 5.25 -5.84
C TYR A 68 9.43 4.21 -5.61
N GLU A 69 8.54 4.48 -4.65
CA GLU A 69 7.35 3.66 -4.39
C GLU A 69 6.18 4.19 -5.23
N ILE A 70 5.75 3.42 -6.23
CA ILE A 70 4.62 3.77 -7.09
C ILE A 70 3.30 3.44 -6.35
N LYS A 71 2.49 4.46 -6.09
CA LYS A 71 1.20 4.42 -5.37
C LYS A 71 0.01 4.25 -6.31
N LYS A 72 0.13 4.66 -7.57
CA LYS A 72 -0.90 4.47 -8.59
C LYS A 72 -0.89 3.05 -9.14
N PRO A 73 -2.02 2.55 -9.67
CA PRO A 73 -2.08 1.32 -10.45
C PRO A 73 -0.97 1.25 -11.49
N HIS A 74 -0.16 0.19 -11.47
CA HIS A 74 0.98 0.09 -12.37
C HIS A 74 1.28 -1.35 -12.78
N SER A 75 1.89 -1.49 -13.95
CA SER A 75 2.42 -2.75 -14.47
C SER A 75 3.56 -2.47 -15.45
N PHE A 76 4.17 -3.52 -15.98
CA PHE A 76 5.15 -3.39 -17.05
C PHE A 76 4.94 -4.46 -18.11
N VAL A 77 5.38 -4.16 -19.34
CA VAL A 77 5.26 -5.10 -20.45
C VAL A 77 6.39 -6.12 -20.41
N GLN A 78 6.09 -7.29 -19.85
CA GLN A 78 7.01 -8.43 -19.74
C GLN A 78 7.47 -8.96 -21.10
N ARG A 79 8.62 -9.64 -21.09
CA ARG A 79 9.09 -10.48 -22.20
C ARG A 79 8.85 -11.94 -21.83
N SER A 80 8.31 -12.69 -22.78
CA SER A 80 7.93 -14.10 -22.58
C SER A 80 8.22 -14.91 -23.84
N ASP A 81 7.82 -16.18 -23.83
CA ASP A 81 7.94 -17.13 -24.94
C ASP A 81 7.46 -16.54 -26.26
N THR A 82 6.35 -15.79 -26.24
CA THR A 82 5.81 -15.16 -27.45
C THR A 82 6.71 -14.08 -28.03
N SER A 83 7.54 -13.44 -27.21
CA SER A 83 8.56 -12.49 -27.65
C SER A 83 9.74 -13.22 -28.30
N ILE A 84 10.19 -14.32 -27.70
CA ILE A 84 11.29 -15.15 -28.21
C ILE A 84 10.89 -15.80 -29.54
N LEU A 85 9.73 -16.45 -29.59
CA LEU A 85 9.17 -17.05 -30.81
C LEU A 85 9.05 -16.03 -31.95
N LYS A 86 8.64 -14.81 -31.63
CA LYS A 86 8.58 -13.73 -32.62
C LYS A 86 9.97 -13.34 -33.12
N ALA A 87 10.97 -13.25 -32.25
CA ALA A 87 12.35 -12.96 -32.65
C ALA A 87 12.93 -14.07 -33.52
N PHE A 88 12.72 -15.34 -33.15
CA PHE A 88 13.12 -16.51 -33.92
C PHE A 88 12.45 -16.56 -35.30
N TRP A 89 11.15 -16.26 -35.36
CA TRP A 89 10.45 -16.12 -36.63
C TRP A 89 11.01 -14.96 -37.48
N GLU A 90 11.34 -13.81 -36.87
CA GLU A 90 11.96 -12.68 -37.57
C GLU A 90 13.32 -13.09 -38.17
N ILE A 91 14.16 -13.80 -37.41
CA ILE A 91 15.44 -14.36 -37.87
C ILE A 91 15.25 -15.28 -39.08
N GLN A 92 14.37 -16.27 -38.96
CA GLN A 92 14.11 -17.23 -40.04
C GLN A 92 13.51 -16.57 -41.28
N SER A 93 12.62 -15.60 -41.10
CA SER A 93 11.99 -14.85 -42.21
C SER A 93 13.00 -14.04 -43.03
N GLN A 94 14.14 -13.68 -42.43
CA GLN A 94 15.26 -13.02 -43.09
C GLN A 94 16.23 -14.02 -43.76
N GLY A 95 15.94 -15.32 -43.71
CA GLY A 95 16.78 -16.38 -44.26
C GLY A 95 17.96 -16.79 -43.38
N ASN A 96 18.01 -16.32 -42.12
CA ASN A 96 19.07 -16.63 -41.19
C ASN A 96 18.74 -17.89 -40.35
N LEU A 97 19.77 -18.62 -39.94
CA LEU A 97 19.63 -19.76 -39.03
C LEU A 97 19.69 -19.29 -37.57
N ILE A 98 18.94 -19.95 -36.69
CA ILE A 98 19.01 -19.73 -35.23
C ILE A 98 20.07 -20.69 -34.67
N ASP A 99 21.32 -20.57 -35.12
CA ASP A 99 22.37 -21.53 -34.77
C ASP A 99 23.31 -21.06 -33.66
N LYS A 100 23.75 -19.80 -33.67
CA LYS A 100 24.66 -19.24 -32.66
C LYS A 100 24.22 -17.86 -32.21
N PHE A 101 23.46 -17.75 -31.13
CA PHE A 101 22.90 -16.47 -30.73
C PHE A 101 23.16 -16.13 -29.27
N SER A 102 23.14 -14.83 -28.99
CA SER A 102 23.09 -14.28 -27.65
C SER A 102 21.73 -13.63 -27.43
N ILE A 103 21.15 -13.80 -26.25
CA ILE A 103 19.86 -13.22 -25.87
C ILE A 103 19.91 -12.66 -24.45
N ASP A 104 19.37 -11.46 -24.24
CA ASP A 104 19.30 -10.83 -22.93
C ASP A 104 17.88 -10.77 -22.34
N VAL A 105 17.79 -10.42 -21.05
CA VAL A 105 16.59 -10.10 -20.27
C VAL A 105 15.67 -11.28 -19.94
N VAL A 106 15.63 -12.33 -20.76
CA VAL A 106 14.84 -13.54 -20.51
C VAL A 106 15.65 -14.62 -19.80
N GLU A 107 14.97 -15.42 -18.99
CA GLU A 107 15.58 -16.55 -18.27
C GLU A 107 16.02 -17.66 -19.22
N ASP A 108 17.14 -18.30 -18.90
CA ASP A 108 17.73 -19.39 -19.69
C ASP A 108 16.73 -20.51 -19.98
N ASP A 109 15.97 -20.92 -18.96
CA ASP A 109 15.05 -22.05 -19.06
C ASP A 109 13.88 -21.73 -19.99
N MET A 110 13.48 -20.46 -20.11
CA MET A 110 12.46 -20.02 -21.06
C MET A 110 12.92 -20.25 -22.50
N VAL A 111 14.18 -19.90 -22.80
CA VAL A 111 14.77 -20.08 -24.13
C VAL A 111 14.97 -21.56 -24.44
N LYS A 112 15.49 -22.34 -23.48
CA LYS A 112 15.68 -23.79 -23.62
C LYS A 112 14.37 -24.52 -23.91
N ASN A 113 13.32 -24.21 -23.15
CA ASN A 113 12.00 -24.82 -23.35
C ASN A 113 11.49 -24.62 -24.79
N ILE A 114 11.67 -23.42 -25.36
CA ILE A 114 11.25 -23.12 -26.73
C ILE A 114 12.09 -23.89 -27.75
N ILE A 115 13.41 -23.95 -27.54
CA ILE A 115 14.31 -24.72 -28.42
C ILE A 115 13.89 -26.20 -28.43
N GLU A 116 13.64 -26.78 -27.26
CA GLU A 116 13.23 -28.18 -27.11
C GLU A 116 11.84 -28.43 -27.70
N GLU A 117 10.86 -27.59 -27.39
CA GLU A 117 9.47 -27.75 -27.85
C GLU A 117 9.33 -27.63 -29.37
N PHE A 118 10.10 -26.72 -29.99
CA PHE A 118 10.07 -26.50 -31.45
C PHE A 118 11.15 -27.27 -32.21
N ASN A 119 11.94 -28.11 -31.53
CA ASN A 119 13.06 -28.87 -32.11
C ASN A 119 14.03 -27.99 -32.92
N ILE A 120 14.41 -26.83 -32.35
CA ILE A 120 15.31 -25.88 -33.01
C ILE A 120 16.75 -26.39 -32.89
N GLU A 121 17.34 -26.77 -34.02
CA GLU A 121 18.76 -27.09 -34.07
C GLU A 121 19.61 -25.83 -33.86
N HIS A 122 20.41 -25.84 -32.79
CA HIS A 122 21.35 -24.77 -32.47
C HIS A 122 22.73 -25.35 -32.10
N LYS A 123 23.77 -24.53 -32.25
CA LYS A 123 25.17 -24.87 -31.93
C LYS A 123 25.67 -24.16 -30.68
N ALA A 124 25.22 -22.94 -30.44
CA ALA A 124 25.59 -22.16 -29.27
C ALA A 124 24.46 -21.21 -28.87
N MET A 125 24.19 -21.15 -27.57
CA MET A 125 23.21 -20.26 -26.98
C MET A 125 23.83 -19.64 -25.75
N TYR A 126 23.82 -18.32 -25.70
CA TYR A 126 24.27 -17.54 -24.54
C TYR A 126 23.12 -16.68 -24.06
N CYS A 127 22.75 -16.84 -22.80
CA CYS A 127 21.68 -16.08 -22.18
C CYS A 127 22.26 -15.19 -21.08
N LEU A 128 21.79 -13.95 -21.00
CA LEU A 128 22.07 -13.04 -19.91
C LEU A 128 20.75 -12.49 -19.36
N PRO A 129 20.17 -13.14 -18.33
CA PRO A 129 18.93 -12.69 -17.73
C PRO A 129 19.02 -11.26 -17.20
N PHE A 130 17.87 -10.61 -17.01
CA PHE A 130 17.84 -9.27 -16.44
C PHE A 130 18.33 -9.31 -14.99
N SER A 131 19.27 -8.43 -14.65
CA SER A 131 19.73 -8.21 -13.28
C SER A 131 19.84 -6.72 -13.01
N THR A 132 19.37 -6.34 -11.83
CA THR A 132 19.50 -4.98 -11.31
C THR A 132 20.92 -4.55 -11.01
N ASP A 133 21.84 -5.51 -10.88
CA ASP A 133 23.25 -5.29 -10.55
C ASP A 133 24.14 -5.11 -11.79
N ILE A 134 23.60 -5.40 -12.97
CA ILE A 134 24.30 -5.31 -14.25
C ILE A 134 23.83 -4.04 -14.95
N ASN A 135 24.76 -3.14 -15.27
CA ASN A 135 24.45 -1.93 -16.03
C ASN A 135 24.14 -2.27 -17.50
N GLU A 136 23.29 -1.48 -18.15
CA GLU A 136 22.95 -1.58 -19.57
C GLU A 136 24.21 -1.60 -20.48
N ASP A 137 25.25 -0.82 -20.13
CA ASP A 137 26.52 -0.82 -20.87
C ASP A 137 27.28 -2.15 -20.78
N GLU A 138 27.06 -2.94 -19.72
CA GLU A 138 27.65 -4.29 -19.57
C GLU A 138 26.93 -5.31 -20.45
N TYR A 139 25.61 -5.20 -20.63
CA TYR A 139 24.87 -6.00 -21.62
C TYR A 139 25.36 -5.73 -23.04
N LEU A 140 25.56 -4.45 -23.38
CA LEU A 140 26.11 -4.05 -24.68
C LEU A 140 27.49 -4.66 -24.91
N LYS A 141 28.37 -4.56 -23.91
CA LYS A 141 29.72 -5.14 -23.97
C LYS A 141 29.66 -6.67 -24.12
N TRP A 142 28.82 -7.35 -23.32
CA TRP A 142 28.67 -8.80 -23.37
C TRP A 142 28.27 -9.30 -24.76
N HIS A 143 27.25 -8.70 -25.37
CA HIS A 143 26.84 -9.03 -26.74
C HIS A 143 27.95 -8.77 -27.76
N THR A 144 28.65 -7.64 -27.63
CA THR A 144 29.71 -7.24 -28.57
C THR A 144 30.91 -8.18 -28.48
N ASP A 145 31.33 -8.55 -27.26
CA ASP A 145 32.46 -9.45 -27.01
C ASP A 145 32.18 -10.85 -27.60
N LEU A 146 30.98 -11.41 -27.38
CA LEU A 146 30.57 -12.70 -27.96
C LEU A 146 30.60 -12.68 -29.49
N TYR A 147 30.12 -11.59 -30.10
CA TYR A 147 30.10 -11.46 -31.57
C TYR A 147 31.50 -11.31 -32.15
N LEU A 148 32.33 -10.44 -31.57
CA LEU A 148 33.72 -10.21 -32.03
C LEU A 148 34.59 -11.47 -31.89
N ASN A 149 34.36 -12.27 -30.84
CA ASN A 149 35.00 -13.56 -30.64
C ASN A 149 34.46 -14.68 -31.54
N LYS A 150 33.46 -14.40 -32.39
CA LYS A 150 32.79 -15.36 -33.29
C LYS A 150 32.08 -16.51 -32.55
N GLU A 151 31.72 -16.28 -31.30
CA GLU A 151 30.94 -17.23 -30.49
C GLU A 151 29.46 -17.22 -30.94
N VAL A 152 28.96 -16.05 -31.35
CA VAL A 152 27.60 -15.84 -31.88
C VAL A 152 27.63 -15.14 -33.24
N ASN A 153 26.58 -15.34 -34.04
CA ASN A 153 26.36 -14.64 -35.30
C ASN A 153 25.09 -13.77 -35.29
N ILE A 154 24.24 -13.88 -34.26
CA ILE A 154 23.03 -13.07 -34.08
C ILE A 154 22.95 -12.58 -32.62
N ILE A 155 22.58 -11.32 -32.48
CA ILE A 155 22.31 -10.68 -31.18
C ILE A 155 20.80 -10.47 -31.05
N ILE A 156 20.22 -10.86 -29.91
CA ILE A 156 18.82 -10.64 -29.58
C ILE A 156 18.78 -9.82 -28.28
N THR A 157 18.27 -8.59 -28.34
CA THR A 157 18.22 -7.71 -27.16
C THR A 157 16.82 -7.19 -26.90
N ALA A 158 16.43 -7.06 -25.64
CA ALA A 158 15.22 -6.37 -25.21
C ALA A 158 15.44 -4.87 -24.95
N PHE A 159 16.69 -4.42 -24.86
CA PHE A 159 17.03 -3.01 -24.63
C PHE A 159 17.01 -2.22 -25.94
N MET A 160 16.14 -1.22 -26.01
CA MET A 160 15.97 -0.41 -27.21
C MET A 160 17.24 0.39 -27.57
N ASN A 161 17.92 0.94 -26.56
CA ASN A 161 19.12 1.72 -26.75
C ASN A 161 20.30 0.85 -27.24
N ILE A 162 20.49 -0.36 -26.71
CA ILE A 162 21.44 -1.36 -27.25
C ILE A 162 21.10 -1.73 -28.69
N TYR A 163 19.82 -2.00 -28.98
CA TYR A 163 19.36 -2.32 -30.33
C TYR A 163 19.74 -1.23 -31.34
N ASN A 164 19.44 0.03 -31.02
CA ASN A 164 19.72 1.16 -31.89
C ASN A 164 21.24 1.32 -32.11
N GLN A 165 22.04 1.29 -31.04
CA GLN A 165 23.49 1.46 -31.13
C GLN A 165 24.16 0.39 -32.01
N LEU A 166 23.81 -0.89 -31.82
CA LEU A 166 24.41 -1.99 -32.56
C LEU A 166 23.88 -2.08 -33.99
N LYS A 167 22.60 -1.77 -34.21
CA LYS A 167 22.02 -1.72 -35.56
C LYS A 167 22.67 -0.66 -36.43
N ASP A 168 22.90 0.54 -35.89
CA ASP A 168 23.55 1.64 -36.62
C ASP A 168 25.01 1.32 -36.99
N GLN A 169 25.65 0.45 -36.21
CA GLN A 169 26.99 -0.08 -36.49
C GLN A 169 27.00 -1.29 -37.44
N GLY A 170 25.83 -1.76 -37.88
CA GLY A 170 25.69 -2.86 -38.83
C GLY A 170 25.77 -4.27 -38.23
N TYR A 171 25.60 -4.41 -36.91
CA TYR A 171 25.55 -5.73 -36.27
C TYR A 171 24.27 -6.49 -36.65
N PRO A 172 24.31 -7.83 -36.75
CA PRO A 172 23.15 -8.68 -36.99
C PRO A 172 22.31 -8.80 -35.72
N ILE A 173 21.45 -7.80 -35.51
CA ILE A 173 20.69 -7.65 -34.27
C ILE A 173 19.17 -7.67 -34.47
N ILE A 174 18.48 -8.36 -33.57
CA ILE A 174 17.03 -8.45 -33.50
C ILE A 174 16.57 -7.86 -32.18
N LEU A 175 15.61 -6.94 -32.26
CA LEU A 175 14.94 -6.44 -31.07
C LEU A 175 13.95 -7.52 -30.61
N LEU A 176 14.19 -8.11 -29.45
CA LEU A 176 13.17 -8.84 -28.71
C LEU A 176 12.05 -7.83 -28.49
N LYS A 177 10.83 -8.12 -28.96
CA LYS A 177 9.70 -7.17 -29.02
C LYS A 177 8.55 -7.76 -28.22
N PRO A 178 7.84 -7.00 -27.35
CA PRO A 178 6.65 -7.55 -26.70
C PRO A 178 5.57 -7.83 -27.74
N THR A 179 4.70 -8.79 -27.48
CA THR A 179 3.54 -9.08 -28.35
C THR A 179 2.33 -8.25 -27.94
N ARG A 180 1.30 -8.20 -28.81
CA ARG A 180 0.04 -7.53 -28.46
C ARG A 180 -0.63 -8.16 -27.23
N ALA A 181 -0.50 -9.48 -27.08
CA ALA A 181 -1.01 -10.21 -25.92
C ALA A 181 -0.33 -9.75 -24.63
N LEU A 182 0.99 -9.56 -24.63
CA LEU A 182 1.73 -9.08 -23.45
C LEU A 182 1.36 -7.64 -23.06
N VAL A 183 1.14 -6.75 -24.04
CA VAL A 183 0.62 -5.41 -23.76
C VAL A 183 -0.79 -5.48 -23.17
N LYS A 184 -1.63 -6.40 -23.65
CA LYS A 184 -2.97 -6.61 -23.10
C LYS A 184 -2.93 -7.09 -21.65
N VAL A 185 -2.03 -8.02 -21.30
CA VAL A 185 -1.86 -8.47 -19.91
C VAL A 185 -1.51 -7.30 -19.00
N ALA A 186 -0.48 -6.52 -19.36
CA ALA A 186 -0.07 -5.34 -18.60
C ALA A 186 -1.21 -4.30 -18.47
N TYR A 187 -2.00 -4.10 -19.52
CA TYR A 187 -3.19 -3.25 -19.50
C TYR A 187 -4.25 -3.76 -18.54
N ASP A 188 -4.64 -5.05 -18.65
CA ASP A 188 -5.68 -5.65 -17.81
C ASP A 188 -5.28 -5.59 -16.32
N GLU A 189 -4.00 -5.77 -15.99
CA GLU A 189 -3.48 -5.59 -14.63
C GLU A 189 -3.71 -4.17 -14.09
N VAL A 190 -3.37 -3.13 -14.86
CA VAL A 190 -3.56 -1.73 -14.46
C VAL A 190 -5.05 -1.40 -14.31
N ILE A 191 -5.89 -1.89 -15.23
CA ILE A 191 -7.34 -1.69 -15.15
C ILE A 191 -7.93 -2.38 -13.92
N ASN A 192 -7.50 -3.60 -13.62
CA ASN A 192 -7.97 -4.34 -12.45
C ASN A 192 -7.55 -3.65 -11.15
N GLN A 193 -6.28 -3.25 -11.02
CA GLN A 193 -5.80 -2.47 -9.88
C GLN A 193 -6.58 -1.15 -9.73
N PHE A 194 -6.82 -0.44 -10.83
CA PHE A 194 -7.61 0.80 -10.81
C PHE A 194 -9.05 0.55 -10.35
N ALA A 195 -9.68 -0.52 -10.82
CA ALA A 195 -11.04 -0.90 -10.41
C ALA A 195 -11.11 -1.27 -8.92
N ILE A 196 -10.13 -2.02 -8.41
CA ILE A 196 -10.00 -2.39 -6.99
C ILE A 196 -9.86 -1.13 -6.13
N ASN A 197 -8.91 -0.24 -6.46
CA ASN A 197 -8.70 0.99 -5.71
C ASN A 197 -9.97 1.84 -5.70
N LYS A 198 -10.65 1.97 -6.84
CA LYS A 198 -11.91 2.71 -6.92
C LYS A 198 -13.00 2.06 -6.05
N ALA A 199 -13.09 0.73 -6.04
CA ALA A 199 -14.04 -0.02 -5.24
C ALA A 199 -13.82 0.23 -3.74
N GLU A 200 -12.57 0.14 -3.27
CA GLU A 200 -12.18 0.44 -1.88
C GLU A 200 -12.57 1.86 -1.48
N PHE A 201 -12.27 2.86 -2.32
CA PHE A 201 -12.65 4.25 -2.05
C PHE A 201 -14.17 4.45 -2.02
N SER A 202 -14.94 3.63 -2.71
CA SER A 202 -16.41 3.69 -2.77
C SER A 202 -17.13 2.88 -1.68
N GLN A 203 -16.40 2.15 -0.82
CA GLN A 203 -16.99 1.46 0.33
C GLN A 203 -17.72 2.44 1.26
N ILE A 204 -18.68 1.92 2.03
CA ILE A 204 -19.53 2.76 2.89
C ILE A 204 -18.76 3.11 4.17
N ALA A 205 -18.76 4.39 4.50
CA ALA A 205 -18.32 4.90 5.79
C ALA A 205 -19.53 5.42 6.57
N VAL A 206 -19.63 5.04 7.83
CA VAL A 206 -20.60 5.56 8.78
C VAL A 206 -19.86 6.24 9.91
N GLU A 207 -20.27 7.45 10.26
CA GLU A 207 -19.81 8.13 11.48
C GLU A 207 -20.99 8.31 12.41
N ILE A 208 -20.83 7.97 13.69
CA ILE A 208 -21.82 8.20 14.73
C ILE A 208 -21.25 9.21 15.70
N PHE A 209 -21.92 10.37 15.77
CA PHE A 209 -21.59 11.46 16.67
C PHE A 209 -22.49 11.35 17.89
N ASN A 210 -21.90 11.19 19.08
CA ASN A 210 -22.65 11.17 20.34
C ASN A 210 -22.25 12.34 21.22
N PHE A 211 -23.27 13.11 21.61
CA PHE A 211 -23.14 14.23 22.51
C PHE A 211 -23.36 13.72 23.94
N GLY A 212 -22.31 13.77 24.76
CA GLY A 212 -22.38 13.40 26.17
C GLY A 212 -23.55 14.11 26.87
N ASN A 213 -24.10 13.50 27.92
CA ASN A 213 -25.22 14.10 28.66
C ASN A 213 -24.78 15.43 29.31
N SER A 214 -25.07 16.56 28.65
CA SER A 214 -25.13 17.85 29.31
C SER A 214 -26.11 17.74 30.48
N SER A 215 -25.64 17.95 31.70
CA SER A 215 -26.40 17.81 32.95
C SER A 215 -27.89 18.17 32.79
N ARG A 216 -28.79 17.25 33.19
CA ARG A 216 -30.25 17.41 33.11
C ARG A 216 -30.78 18.40 34.15
N ASN A 217 -30.22 19.60 34.23
CA ASN A 217 -30.79 20.69 35.00
C ASN A 217 -31.84 21.41 34.14
N ILE A 218 -33.08 21.44 34.63
CA ILE A 218 -34.24 22.10 34.00
C ILE A 218 -33.97 23.58 33.69
N GLU A 219 -33.12 24.24 34.48
CA GLU A 219 -32.72 25.64 34.28
C GLU A 219 -31.97 25.90 32.97
N ASN A 220 -31.33 24.89 32.37
CA ASN A 220 -30.57 25.01 31.13
C ASN A 220 -31.31 24.47 29.90
N TYR A 221 -32.61 24.16 29.99
CA TYR A 221 -33.34 23.53 28.89
C TYR A 221 -33.36 24.40 27.62
N TYR A 222 -33.76 25.67 27.74
CA TYR A 222 -33.85 26.58 26.59
C TYR A 222 -32.47 27.01 26.06
N SER A 223 -31.48 27.19 26.94
CA SER A 223 -30.10 27.54 26.54
C SER A 223 -29.42 26.39 25.80
N ASN A 224 -29.65 25.14 26.21
CA ASN A 224 -29.16 23.96 25.50
C ASN A 224 -29.84 23.79 24.13
N MET A 225 -31.11 24.16 24.00
CA MET A 225 -31.83 24.10 22.72
C MET A 225 -31.25 25.10 21.71
N ILE A 226 -30.86 26.30 22.14
CA ILE A 226 -30.20 27.30 21.29
C ILE A 226 -28.81 26.81 20.86
N LYS A 227 -28.01 26.32 21.81
CA LYS A 227 -26.68 25.77 21.53
C LYS A 227 -26.74 24.56 20.58
N LYS A 228 -27.84 23.79 20.60
CA LYS A 228 -28.06 22.67 19.68
C LYS A 228 -28.17 23.14 18.23
N THR A 229 -28.76 24.32 17.97
CA THR A 229 -28.79 24.90 16.61
C THR A 229 -27.39 25.23 16.10
N ASP A 230 -26.48 25.71 16.96
CA ASP A 230 -25.09 25.93 16.58
C ASP A 230 -24.36 24.61 16.30
N ILE A 231 -24.62 23.57 17.11
CA ILE A 231 -24.13 22.22 16.87
C ILE A 231 -24.60 21.69 15.50
N ASP A 232 -25.90 21.80 15.20
CA ASP A 232 -26.46 21.39 13.91
C ASP A 232 -25.73 22.07 12.74
N ARG A 233 -25.45 23.38 12.87
CA ARG A 233 -24.69 24.12 11.86
C ARG A 233 -23.28 23.57 11.67
N TYR A 234 -22.52 23.36 12.76
CA TYR A 234 -21.17 22.82 12.68
C TYR A 234 -21.13 21.41 12.07
N ILE A 235 -22.08 20.54 12.43
CA ILE A 235 -22.20 19.20 11.84
C ILE A 235 -22.48 19.30 10.34
N VAL A 236 -23.45 20.13 9.92
CA VAL A 236 -23.79 20.29 8.50
C VAL A 236 -22.60 20.81 7.70
N GLU A 237 -21.84 21.77 8.23
CA GLU A 237 -20.61 22.26 7.60
C GLU A 237 -19.57 21.14 7.41
N TYR A 238 -19.36 20.31 8.43
CA TYR A 238 -18.48 19.15 8.36
C TYR A 238 -18.97 18.12 7.32
N VAL A 239 -20.24 17.71 7.39
CA VAL A 239 -20.85 16.69 6.52
C VAL A 239 -20.81 17.09 5.06
N ARG A 240 -21.07 18.37 4.75
CA ARG A 240 -20.90 18.92 3.40
C ARG A 240 -19.48 18.78 2.89
N SER A 241 -18.49 18.92 3.78
CA SER A 241 -17.07 18.86 3.41
C SER A 241 -16.57 17.45 3.06
N ILE A 242 -17.36 16.41 3.38
CA ILE A 242 -17.10 15.01 3.06
C ILE A 242 -18.15 14.42 2.10
N ASN A 243 -18.97 15.28 1.46
CA ASN A 243 -20.09 14.87 0.60
C ASN A 243 -21.01 13.81 1.25
N GLY A 244 -21.24 13.93 2.56
CA GLY A 244 -22.03 12.98 3.33
C GLY A 244 -23.51 13.35 3.41
N ALA A 245 -24.30 12.42 3.90
CA ALA A 245 -25.68 12.62 4.35
C ALA A 245 -25.74 12.47 5.87
N VAL A 246 -26.49 13.34 6.55
CA VAL A 246 -26.63 13.33 8.02
C VAL A 246 -28.06 13.12 8.44
N PHE A 247 -28.25 12.26 9.43
CA PHE A 247 -29.54 11.95 10.02
C PHE A 247 -29.46 12.11 11.54
N PRO A 248 -30.28 12.97 12.16
CA PRO A 248 -30.38 13.00 13.62
C PRO A 248 -31.00 11.69 14.10
N PHE A 249 -30.40 11.08 15.12
CA PHE A 249 -30.86 9.85 15.74
C PHE A 249 -31.06 10.10 17.24
N GLY A 250 -32.29 9.92 17.72
CA GLY A 250 -32.61 10.25 19.11
C GLY A 250 -32.38 11.72 19.47
N ARG A 251 -31.91 11.99 20.70
CA ARG A 251 -31.75 13.36 21.22
C ARG A 251 -30.34 13.93 21.06
N ASN A 252 -29.34 13.05 21.11
CA ASN A 252 -27.94 13.40 21.27
C ASN A 252 -27.05 12.64 20.27
N GLU A 253 -27.62 12.08 19.20
CA GLU A 253 -26.84 11.34 18.22
C GLU A 253 -27.13 11.81 16.79
N TYR A 254 -26.11 11.71 15.95
CA TYR A 254 -26.22 11.92 14.52
C TYR A 254 -25.49 10.78 13.84
N ILE A 255 -26.14 10.21 12.83
CA ILE A 255 -25.57 9.18 11.98
C ILE A 255 -25.27 9.84 10.63
N ILE A 256 -24.02 9.72 10.20
CA ILE A 256 -23.51 10.32 8.97
C ILE A 256 -23.08 9.20 8.04
N PHE A 257 -23.60 9.20 6.82
CA PHE A 257 -23.20 8.27 5.77
C PHE A 257 -22.34 9.00 4.75
N SER A 258 -21.22 8.40 4.37
CA SER A 258 -20.39 8.84 3.25
C SER A 258 -19.67 7.62 2.65
N ASN A 259 -18.64 7.87 1.85
CA ASN A 259 -17.73 6.85 1.36
C ASN A 259 -16.39 6.88 2.11
N LYS A 260 -15.74 5.71 2.18
CA LYS A 260 -14.43 5.53 2.82
C LYS A 260 -13.40 6.52 2.28
N GLY A 261 -13.38 6.77 0.96
CA GLY A 261 -12.46 7.72 0.36
C GLY A 261 -12.64 9.19 0.76
N SER A 262 -13.81 9.58 1.28
CA SER A 262 -14.05 10.94 1.78
C SER A 262 -13.73 11.06 3.27
N VAL A 263 -13.94 9.98 4.03
CA VAL A 263 -13.79 9.93 5.49
C VAL A 263 -12.38 9.54 5.92
N ASN A 264 -11.80 8.50 5.33
CA ASN A 264 -10.48 7.94 5.67
C ASN A 264 -9.34 8.77 5.08
N LYS A 265 -9.23 10.03 5.51
CA LYS A 265 -8.19 10.98 5.10
C LYS A 265 -7.64 11.68 6.33
N SER A 266 -6.32 11.80 6.43
CA SER A 266 -5.65 12.57 7.49
C SER A 266 -6.15 14.01 7.62
N LYS A 267 -6.55 14.63 6.49
CA LYS A 267 -7.20 15.95 6.45
C LYS A 267 -8.60 15.96 7.10
N ASN A 268 -9.33 14.85 7.05
CA ASN A 268 -10.64 14.73 7.66
C ASN A 268 -10.56 14.63 9.19
N TYR A 269 -9.59 13.88 9.72
CA TYR A 269 -9.37 13.79 11.17
C TYR A 269 -9.10 15.14 11.81
N LYS A 270 -8.33 16.02 11.14
CA LYS A 270 -8.14 17.41 11.59
C LYS A 270 -9.43 18.22 11.65
N LYS A 271 -10.38 17.98 10.73
CA LYS A 271 -11.69 18.64 10.75
C LYS A 271 -12.55 18.13 11.90
N LEU A 272 -12.55 16.82 12.15
CA LEU A 272 -13.26 16.21 13.27
C LEU A 272 -12.73 16.72 14.63
N ILE A 273 -11.41 16.83 14.79
CA ILE A 273 -10.80 17.40 16.01
C ILE A 273 -11.19 18.88 16.18
N LYS A 274 -11.24 19.66 15.09
CA LYS A 274 -11.73 21.05 15.13
C LYS A 274 -13.20 21.10 15.56
N LEU A 275 -14.04 20.23 15.01
CA LEU A 275 -15.45 20.12 15.34
C LEU A 275 -15.65 19.77 16.84
N GLN A 276 -14.89 18.82 17.38
CA GLN A 276 -14.91 18.51 18.81
C GLN A 276 -14.57 19.72 19.68
N LYS A 277 -13.56 20.53 19.30
CA LYS A 277 -13.20 21.76 20.02
C LYS A 277 -14.32 22.82 19.98
N GLU A 278 -14.95 23.00 18.81
CA GLU A 278 -16.06 23.94 18.65
C GLU A 278 -17.26 23.54 19.51
N ILE A 279 -17.60 22.25 19.55
CA ILE A 279 -18.68 21.72 20.38
C ILE A 279 -18.35 21.80 21.88
N LYS A 280 -17.09 21.53 22.26
CA LYS A 280 -16.60 21.70 23.64
C LYS A 280 -16.72 23.13 24.13
N SER A 281 -16.50 24.11 23.26
CA SER A 281 -16.70 25.54 23.60
C SER A 281 -18.15 25.91 23.93
N LEU A 282 -19.12 25.13 23.42
CA LEU A 282 -20.54 25.27 23.75
C LEU A 282 -20.92 24.56 25.07
N GLY A 283 -19.99 23.80 25.66
CA GLY A 283 -20.19 23.04 26.89
C GLY A 283 -20.69 21.61 26.69
N PHE A 284 -20.45 21.02 25.51
CA PHE A 284 -20.80 19.64 25.19
C PHE A 284 -19.55 18.84 24.84
N ASP A 285 -19.51 17.58 25.25
CA ASP A 285 -18.50 16.63 24.80
C ASP A 285 -19.00 15.88 23.57
N LEU A 286 -18.12 15.65 22.59
CA LEU A 286 -18.45 14.94 21.35
C LEU A 286 -17.58 13.69 21.23
N ASN A 287 -18.20 12.52 21.37
CA ASN A 287 -17.60 11.23 21.05
C ASN A 287 -17.92 10.86 19.61
N ILE A 288 -16.96 10.27 18.90
CA ILE A 288 -17.11 9.92 17.49
C ILE A 288 -16.63 8.50 17.26
N GLY A 289 -17.52 7.65 16.75
CA GLY A 289 -17.18 6.34 16.21
C GLY A 289 -17.27 6.37 14.69
N ILE A 290 -16.23 5.89 14.02
CA ILE A 290 -16.18 5.76 12.56
C ILE A 290 -16.15 4.26 12.22
N GLY A 291 -16.96 3.85 11.26
CA GLY A 291 -17.01 2.47 10.80
C GLY A 291 -16.95 2.39 9.29
N PHE A 292 -16.07 1.54 8.78
CA PHE A 292 -16.02 1.19 7.37
C PHE A 292 -16.61 -0.19 7.15
N GLY A 293 -17.24 -0.39 6.01
CA GLY A 293 -17.78 -1.70 5.66
C GLY A 293 -18.21 -1.82 4.21
N ALA A 294 -18.24 -3.06 3.73
CA ALA A 294 -18.72 -3.40 2.40
C ALA A 294 -20.20 -3.03 2.17
N ASN A 295 -20.99 -2.83 3.24
CA ASN A 295 -22.37 -2.36 3.18
C ASN A 295 -22.71 -1.49 4.41
N ALA A 296 -23.85 -0.80 4.35
CA ALA A 296 -24.28 0.15 5.37
C ALA A 296 -24.45 -0.49 6.75
N PHE A 297 -24.93 -1.73 6.80
CA PHE A 297 -25.12 -2.47 8.05
C PHE A 297 -23.79 -2.78 8.74
N LYS A 298 -22.80 -3.31 8.02
CA LYS A 298 -21.46 -3.55 8.59
C LYS A 298 -20.77 -2.27 9.03
N ALA A 299 -20.84 -1.22 8.19
CA ALA A 299 -20.25 0.07 8.51
C ALA A 299 -20.88 0.69 9.78
N GLU A 300 -22.21 0.61 9.94
CA GLU A 300 -22.89 1.09 11.12
C GLU A 300 -22.53 0.29 12.38
N ILE A 301 -22.49 -1.05 12.31
CA ILE A 301 -22.01 -1.90 13.43
C ILE A 301 -20.60 -1.50 13.85
N ASN A 302 -19.70 -1.31 12.89
CA ASN A 302 -18.32 -0.91 13.14
C ASN A 302 -18.25 0.48 13.77
N ALA A 303 -19.07 1.43 13.29
CA ALA A 303 -19.12 2.77 13.86
C ALA A 303 -19.65 2.76 15.31
N SER A 304 -20.66 1.95 15.59
CA SER A 304 -21.23 1.76 16.93
C SER A 304 -20.20 1.17 17.90
N LYS A 305 -19.50 0.09 17.50
CA LYS A 305 -18.40 -0.50 18.30
C LYS A 305 -17.27 0.52 18.56
N ALA A 306 -16.91 1.32 17.55
CA ALA A 306 -15.88 2.34 17.69
C ALA A 306 -16.31 3.46 18.66
N LEU A 307 -17.58 3.86 18.59
CA LEU A 307 -18.16 4.88 19.46
C LEU A 307 -18.18 4.41 20.93
N GLU A 308 -18.59 3.18 21.19
CA GLU A 308 -18.58 2.59 22.54
C GLU A 308 -17.19 2.68 23.16
N ARG A 309 -16.13 2.42 22.36
CA ARG A 309 -14.74 2.57 22.81
C ARG A 309 -14.40 4.01 23.21
N GLY A 310 -14.89 4.99 22.45
CA GLY A 310 -14.77 6.41 22.77
C GLY A 310 -15.42 6.75 24.11
N ILE A 311 -16.67 6.32 24.29
CA ILE A 311 -17.43 6.58 25.51
C ILE A 311 -16.77 5.96 26.75
N ASP A 312 -16.30 4.71 26.65
CA ASP A 312 -15.65 3.99 27.76
C ASP A 312 -14.31 4.59 28.18
N SER A 313 -13.63 5.31 27.28
CA SER A 313 -12.34 5.96 27.56
C SER A 313 -12.46 7.15 28.53
N GLY A 314 -13.68 7.69 28.74
CA GLY A 314 -13.93 8.82 29.62
C GLY A 314 -13.49 10.19 29.07
N GLU A 315 -12.82 10.20 27.92
CA GLU A 315 -12.41 11.39 27.16
C GLU A 315 -13.11 11.42 25.79
N SER A 316 -13.24 12.60 25.19
CA SER A 316 -13.86 12.78 23.87
C SER A 316 -12.94 12.33 22.73
N TYR A 317 -12.61 11.04 22.66
CA TYR A 317 -11.76 10.50 21.60
C TYR A 317 -12.54 10.05 20.36
N ILE A 318 -11.81 9.96 19.26
CA ILE A 318 -12.31 9.48 17.97
C ILE A 318 -11.67 8.12 17.73
N TYR A 319 -12.50 7.11 17.47
CA TYR A 319 -12.03 5.78 17.07
C TYR A 319 -12.63 5.40 15.73
N SER A 320 -11.89 4.61 14.94
CA SER A 320 -12.39 3.99 13.73
C SER A 320 -12.26 2.48 13.77
N ILE A 321 -13.16 1.78 13.09
CA ILE A 321 -13.05 0.35 12.82
C ILE A 321 -13.18 0.10 11.32
N ASP A 322 -12.23 -0.61 10.74
CA ASP A 322 -12.22 -0.96 9.32
C ASP A 322 -13.00 -2.25 9.00
N GLU A 323 -13.04 -2.62 7.72
CA GLU A 323 -13.71 -3.82 7.23
C GLU A 323 -13.09 -5.14 7.71
N GLU A 324 -11.84 -5.10 8.17
CA GLU A 324 -11.09 -6.23 8.74
C GLU A 324 -11.22 -6.27 10.28
N GLU A 325 -12.09 -5.43 10.85
CA GLU A 325 -12.30 -5.27 12.29
C GLU A 325 -11.05 -4.79 13.05
N ASN A 326 -10.16 -4.06 12.38
CA ASN A 326 -9.08 -3.34 13.05
C ASN A 326 -9.62 -2.05 13.64
N LEU A 327 -9.42 -1.87 14.94
CA LEU A 327 -9.70 -0.62 15.64
C LEU A 327 -8.48 0.28 15.59
N THR A 328 -8.66 1.50 15.12
CA THR A 328 -7.64 2.54 15.12
C THR A 328 -8.10 3.72 15.98
N GLY A 329 -7.21 4.17 16.87
CA GLY A 329 -7.40 5.42 17.61
C GLY A 329 -6.61 5.47 18.92
N PRO A 330 -6.71 6.56 19.68
CA PRO A 330 -7.50 7.75 19.39
C PRO A 330 -6.95 8.52 18.17
N LEU A 331 -7.79 8.77 17.17
CA LEU A 331 -7.34 9.30 15.88
C LEU A 331 -6.83 10.74 15.97
N GLY A 332 -5.71 11.01 15.30
CA GLY A 332 -5.11 12.35 15.19
C GLY A 332 -4.44 12.86 16.46
N LEU A 333 -4.06 11.95 17.36
CA LEU A 333 -3.19 12.19 18.52
C LEU A 333 -1.87 11.41 18.36
N ASP A 334 -0.83 11.80 19.11
CA ASP A 334 0.50 11.19 19.03
C ASP A 334 0.54 9.72 19.53
N ASN A 335 -0.51 9.27 20.21
CA ASN A 335 -0.67 7.90 20.73
C ASN A 335 -1.72 7.07 19.95
N GLU A 336 -1.98 7.42 18.69
CA GLU A 336 -2.82 6.62 17.79
C GLU A 336 -2.27 5.20 17.64
N ILE A 337 -3.09 4.17 17.87
CA ILE A 337 -2.71 2.76 17.73
C ILE A 337 -3.76 2.04 16.89
N SER A 338 -3.34 1.07 16.06
CA SER A 338 -4.23 0.16 15.34
C SER A 338 -4.09 -1.27 15.85
N TYR A 339 -5.20 -1.98 16.08
CA TYR A 339 -5.19 -3.39 16.48
C TYR A 339 -6.49 -4.11 16.15
N CYS A 340 -6.42 -5.41 15.83
CA CYS A 340 -7.60 -6.23 15.53
C CYS A 340 -8.44 -6.52 16.80
N ILE A 341 -9.75 -6.30 16.71
CA ILE A 341 -10.70 -6.47 17.83
C ILE A 341 -11.17 -7.91 17.95
N VAL A 342 -11.32 -8.62 16.83
CA VAL A 342 -11.74 -10.02 16.78
C VAL A 342 -10.52 -10.87 16.41
N PRO A 343 -9.89 -11.53 17.38
CA PRO A 343 -8.70 -12.32 17.12
C PRO A 343 -9.11 -13.57 16.35
N ASN A 344 -8.89 -13.54 15.03
CA ASN A 344 -8.98 -14.72 14.18
C ASN A 344 -7.61 -15.38 13.97
N ASP A 345 -6.56 -14.79 14.54
CA ASP A 345 -5.20 -15.31 14.53
C ASP A 345 -5.01 -16.31 15.67
N GLN A 346 -4.69 -17.56 15.30
CA GLN A 346 -4.37 -18.63 16.22
C GLN A 346 -3.24 -18.24 17.18
N SER A 347 -2.30 -17.40 16.74
CA SER A 347 -1.19 -16.91 17.58
C SER A 347 -1.70 -16.12 18.79
N ILE A 348 -2.70 -15.25 18.62
CA ILE A 348 -3.27 -14.42 19.69
C ILE A 348 -4.06 -15.29 20.67
N LEU A 349 -4.78 -16.30 20.17
CA LEU A 349 -5.52 -17.26 21.00
C LEU A 349 -4.56 -18.10 21.86
N ASP A 350 -3.44 -18.55 21.28
CA ASP A 350 -2.42 -19.32 21.98
C ASP A 350 -1.73 -18.47 23.07
N ILE A 351 -1.37 -17.22 22.76
CA ILE A 351 -0.79 -16.27 23.73
C ILE A 351 -1.81 -15.98 24.85
N SER A 352 -3.09 -15.81 24.54
CA SER A 352 -4.14 -15.59 25.54
C SER A 352 -4.26 -16.77 26.49
N SER A 353 -4.26 -17.99 25.95
CA SER A 353 -4.32 -19.22 26.74
C SER A 353 -3.10 -19.39 27.66
N GLN A 354 -1.90 -19.08 27.16
CA GLN A 354 -0.65 -19.19 27.92
C GLN A 354 -0.47 -18.11 29.00
N THR A 355 -0.87 -16.87 28.71
CA THR A 355 -0.65 -15.71 29.60
C THR A 355 -1.83 -15.44 30.54
N GLY A 356 -3.04 -15.89 30.19
CA GLY A 356 -4.29 -15.49 30.82
C GLY A 356 -4.58 -13.99 30.69
N LEU A 357 -4.04 -13.32 29.66
CA LEU A 357 -4.43 -11.98 29.23
C LEU A 357 -5.61 -12.07 28.26
N SER A 358 -6.41 -11.00 28.17
CA SER A 358 -7.44 -10.93 27.12
C SER A 358 -6.76 -10.79 25.76
N CYS A 359 -7.37 -11.38 24.73
CA CYS A 359 -6.89 -11.22 23.36
C CYS A 359 -6.77 -9.74 22.96
N GLU A 360 -7.70 -8.88 23.40
CA GLU A 360 -7.62 -7.43 23.17
C GLU A 360 -6.34 -6.81 23.76
N THR A 361 -5.92 -7.22 24.95
CA THR A 361 -4.68 -6.72 25.57
C THR A 361 -3.47 -7.14 24.74
N ILE A 362 -3.49 -8.36 24.19
CA ILE A 362 -2.41 -8.90 23.37
C ILE A 362 -2.35 -8.16 22.02
N SER A 363 -3.49 -8.03 21.33
CA SER A 363 -3.58 -7.28 20.07
C SER A 363 -3.09 -5.84 20.23
N LYS A 364 -3.45 -5.15 21.33
CA LYS A 364 -2.96 -3.80 21.63
C LYS A 364 -1.44 -3.75 21.78
N ILE A 365 -0.86 -4.69 22.53
CA ILE A 365 0.60 -4.74 22.73
C ILE A 365 1.31 -4.96 21.39
N MET A 366 0.78 -5.85 20.53
CA MET A 366 1.33 -6.08 19.19
C MET A 366 1.26 -4.82 18.33
N GLY A 367 0.12 -4.12 18.30
CA GLY A 367 -0.01 -2.84 17.59
C GLY A 367 0.94 -1.76 18.12
N ILE A 368 1.16 -1.68 19.43
CA ILE A 368 2.14 -0.74 20.02
C ILE A 368 3.58 -1.11 19.61
N ASN A 369 3.91 -2.41 19.57
CA ASN A 369 5.24 -2.88 19.17
C ASN A 369 5.59 -2.47 17.74
N GLU A 370 4.63 -2.55 16.82
CA GLU A 370 4.80 -2.13 15.43
C GLU A 370 5.10 -0.64 15.32
N ILE A 371 4.32 0.21 16.00
CA ILE A 371 4.46 1.67 15.94
C ILE A 371 5.77 2.14 16.59
N ARG A 372 6.18 1.52 17.70
CA ARG A 372 7.43 1.88 18.40
C ARG A 372 8.68 1.34 17.74
N GLU A 373 8.55 0.37 16.83
CA GLU A 373 9.66 -0.47 16.37
C GLU A 373 10.47 -1.07 17.54
N SER A 374 9.80 -1.32 18.67
CA SER A 374 10.44 -1.77 19.91
C SER A 374 9.48 -2.58 20.78
N LYS A 375 9.98 -3.72 21.26
CA LYS A 375 9.25 -4.64 22.15
C LYS A 375 9.69 -4.56 23.61
N ILE A 376 10.50 -3.56 23.96
CA ILE A 376 11.08 -3.42 25.31
C ILE A 376 10.29 -2.35 26.08
N TYR A 377 9.87 -2.70 27.29
CA TYR A 377 9.06 -1.83 28.13
C TYR A 377 9.55 -1.83 29.57
N ASP A 378 9.56 -0.65 30.20
CA ASP A 378 9.31 -0.58 31.64
C ASP A 378 7.81 -0.54 31.96
N SER A 379 7.44 -0.73 33.23
CA SER A 379 6.02 -0.78 33.60
C SER A 379 5.29 0.55 33.45
N LYS A 380 6.00 1.69 33.53
CA LYS A 380 5.40 3.01 33.35
C LYS A 380 5.17 3.32 31.88
N GLU A 381 6.09 2.92 31.00
CA GLU A 381 5.93 3.06 29.56
C GLU A 381 4.73 2.25 29.08
N LEU A 382 4.65 0.96 29.44
CA LEU A 382 3.52 0.13 29.05
C LEU A 382 2.19 0.66 29.61
N ALA A 383 2.21 1.18 30.84
CA ALA A 383 1.05 1.83 31.44
C ALA A 383 0.57 3.05 30.63
N GLY A 384 1.50 3.87 30.14
CA GLY A 384 1.20 5.03 29.30
C GLY A 384 0.55 4.65 27.97
N TYR A 385 1.09 3.65 27.26
CA TYR A 385 0.52 3.23 25.98
C TYR A 385 -0.83 2.52 26.10
N LEU A 386 -1.01 1.72 27.15
CA LEU A 386 -2.28 1.00 27.36
C LEU A 386 -3.34 1.84 28.08
N ASP A 387 -3.01 3.07 28.50
CA ASP A 387 -3.83 3.94 29.34
C ASP A 387 -4.39 3.23 30.59
N ILE A 388 -3.49 2.60 31.34
CA ILE A 388 -3.80 1.86 32.57
C ILE A 388 -2.89 2.28 33.71
N SER A 389 -3.23 1.87 34.94
CA SER A 389 -2.34 2.09 36.08
C SER A 389 -1.00 1.34 35.96
N ASP A 390 0.09 1.91 36.49
CA ASP A 390 1.41 1.24 36.60
C ASP A 390 1.30 -0.14 37.28
N ARG A 391 0.38 -0.28 38.25
CA ARG A 391 0.12 -1.57 38.91
C ARG A 391 -0.45 -2.62 37.94
N SER A 392 -1.39 -2.20 37.09
CA SER A 392 -1.97 -3.07 36.06
C SER A 392 -0.93 -3.47 35.03
N ALA A 393 -0.12 -2.52 34.55
CA ALA A 393 0.96 -2.78 33.60
C ALA A 393 2.01 -3.75 34.16
N ARG A 394 2.42 -3.59 35.42
CA ARG A 394 3.31 -4.57 36.09
C ARG A 394 2.73 -5.98 36.11
N ARG A 395 1.43 -6.11 36.37
CA ARG A 395 0.74 -7.41 36.38
C ARG A 395 0.72 -8.04 34.98
N ILE A 396 0.53 -7.25 33.94
CA ILE A 396 0.59 -7.69 32.54
C ILE A 396 2.00 -8.20 32.21
N LEU A 397 3.02 -7.38 32.45
CA LEU A 397 4.42 -7.77 32.22
C LEU A 397 4.83 -9.02 33.01
N GLN A 398 4.35 -9.16 34.24
CA GLN A 398 4.61 -10.35 35.06
C GLN A 398 3.95 -11.60 34.46
N LYS A 399 2.71 -11.52 33.98
CA LYS A 399 2.03 -12.64 33.30
C LYS A 399 2.81 -13.07 32.07
N ILE A 400 3.22 -12.12 31.23
CA ILE A 400 4.00 -12.36 30.00
C ILE A 400 5.35 -13.01 30.32
N THR A 401 6.05 -12.53 31.35
CA THR A 401 7.36 -13.08 31.75
C THR A 401 7.21 -14.50 32.33
N THR A 402 6.18 -14.72 33.16
CA THR A 402 5.97 -16.01 33.84
C THR A 402 5.53 -17.11 32.87
N SER A 403 4.84 -16.74 31.78
CA SER A 403 4.45 -17.68 30.72
C SER A 403 5.57 -17.94 29.70
N GLY A 404 6.77 -17.39 29.89
CA GLY A 404 7.91 -17.57 28.98
C GLY A 404 7.85 -16.73 27.70
N LEU A 405 6.86 -15.84 27.58
CA LEU A 405 6.68 -14.94 26.42
C LEU A 405 7.30 -13.54 26.64
N GLY A 406 8.05 -13.37 27.73
CA GLY A 406 8.83 -12.18 28.01
C GLY A 406 10.16 -12.51 28.67
N LYS A 407 11.18 -11.69 28.39
CA LYS A 407 12.52 -11.82 28.97
C LYS A 407 12.91 -10.53 29.67
N VAL A 408 13.64 -10.65 30.79
CA VAL A 408 14.24 -9.50 31.45
C VAL A 408 15.42 -9.04 30.59
N HIS A 409 15.28 -7.91 29.91
CA HIS A 409 16.26 -7.37 28.99
C HIS A 409 17.40 -6.66 29.74
N ALA A 410 17.05 -5.81 30.72
CA ALA A 410 18.01 -5.11 31.57
C ALA A 410 17.40 -4.72 32.92
N LYS A 411 18.26 -4.52 33.92
CA LYS A 411 17.89 -3.91 35.21
C LYS A 411 18.55 -2.54 35.28
N GLU A 412 17.78 -1.46 35.17
CA GLU A 412 18.30 -0.13 35.46
C GLU A 412 18.43 0.06 36.97
N SER A 413 19.67 0.24 37.43
CA SER A 413 19.99 0.72 38.78
C SER A 413 19.99 2.25 38.78
N ASN A 414 18.91 2.86 39.28
CA ASN A 414 18.88 4.30 39.51
C ASN A 414 19.95 4.71 40.54
N LYS A 415 20.73 5.76 40.24
CA LYS A 415 21.66 6.43 41.20
C LYS A 415 20.93 7.30 42.24
N GLY A 416 19.64 7.03 42.52
CA GLY A 416 18.81 7.78 43.47
C GLY A 416 17.67 6.91 44.03
N ALA A 417 17.08 7.35 45.15
CA ALA A 417 16.10 6.58 45.91
C ALA A 417 14.84 6.21 45.09
N GLY A 418 14.83 4.99 44.56
CA GLY A 418 13.71 4.37 43.87
C GLY A 418 13.98 2.89 43.61
N ARG A 419 12.92 2.06 43.58
CA ARG A 419 13.02 0.61 43.32
C ARG A 419 13.57 0.39 41.89
N PRO A 420 14.48 -0.58 41.66
CA PRO A 420 15.06 -0.85 40.35
C PRO A 420 13.99 -1.11 39.30
N LYS A 421 14.17 -0.54 38.10
CA LYS A 421 13.29 -0.74 36.95
C LYS A 421 13.76 -1.97 36.17
N ASN A 422 12.87 -2.95 36.02
CA ASN A 422 13.13 -4.07 35.11
C ASN A 422 12.61 -3.68 33.73
N LEU A 423 13.49 -3.65 32.74
CA LEU A 423 13.11 -3.60 31.33
C LEU A 423 12.79 -5.01 30.87
N ILE A 424 11.59 -5.20 30.33
CA ILE A 424 11.09 -6.49 29.88
C ILE A 424 10.90 -6.41 28.37
N GLU A 425 11.53 -7.35 27.67
CA GLU A 425 11.32 -7.59 26.25
C GLU A 425 10.17 -8.57 26.06
N ILE A 426 9.15 -8.14 25.33
CA ILE A 426 8.01 -8.97 24.94
C ILE A 426 8.38 -9.70 23.64
N LEU A 427 8.18 -11.01 23.59
CA LEU A 427 8.70 -11.85 22.50
C LEU A 427 7.73 -12.07 21.33
N PHE A 428 6.51 -11.55 21.44
CA PHE A 428 5.50 -11.60 20.39
C PHE A 428 5.30 -10.23 19.76
#